data_AF-A0A160KUZ8-F1
#
_entry.id   AF-A0A160KUZ8-F1
#
_cell.length_a   1.000
_cell.length_b   1.000
_cell.length_c   1.000
_cell.angle_alpha   90.00
_cell.angle_beta   90.00
_cell.angle_gamma   90.00
#
_symmetry.space_group_name_H-M   'P 1'
#
loop_
_entity.id
_entity.type
_entity.pdbx_description
1 polymer ?
#
loop_
_entity_poly.entity_id
_entity_poly.type
_entity_poly.pdbx_seq_one_letter_code
_entity_poly.pdbx_strand_id
1 'polypeptide(L)'
;MASPLSGFFGDHADPAEELVAIFGEGTSSTSAAVASAVEWGRRLLAERGIEPRKQVTAIHAFRQAEPRLSLKPATYLAKLVAA
;
A
#
# COMPACT_ATOMS: atom_id res chain seq x y z
N MET A 1 9.04 14.94 30.44
CA MET A 1 7.95 13.96 30.53
C MET A 1 7.93 13.20 29.22
N ALA A 2 8.25 11.91 29.26
CA ALA A 2 8.25 11.04 28.08
C ALA A 2 6.80 10.72 27.73
N SER A 3 6.37 11.08 26.52
CA SER A 3 5.07 10.67 26.01
C SER A 3 5.07 9.15 25.82
N PRO A 4 4.06 8.43 26.32
CA PRO A 4 3.97 6.99 26.19
C PRO A 4 3.76 6.62 24.72
N LEU A 5 4.30 5.46 24.34
CA LEU A 5 4.22 4.84 23.02
C LEU A 5 2.75 4.71 22.58
N SER A 6 2.27 5.65 21.77
CA SER A 6 0.93 5.61 21.19
C SER A 6 0.83 4.52 20.13
N GLY A 7 0.09 3.46 20.45
CA GLY A 7 -0.72 2.74 19.46
C GLY A 7 -0.13 1.47 18.85
N PHE A 8 0.05 0.42 19.65
CA PHE A 8 0.11 -0.97 19.18
C PHE A 8 -1.31 -1.54 18.89
N PHE A 9 -2.12 -0.83 18.09
CA PHE A 9 -3.45 -1.25 17.64
C PHE A 9 -3.46 -1.10 16.11
N GLY A 10 -3.34 -2.17 15.32
CA GLY A 10 -4.37 -3.21 15.30
C GLY A 10 -5.66 -2.71 14.65
N ASP A 11 -5.61 -1.65 13.84
CA ASP A 11 -6.79 -1.18 13.12
C ASP A 11 -7.23 -2.27 12.13
N HIS A 12 -8.48 -2.70 12.27
CA HIS A 12 -9.15 -3.67 11.42
C HIS A 12 -9.61 -3.02 10.11
N ALA A 13 -8.94 -1.96 9.67
CA ALA A 13 -9.24 -1.29 8.42
C ALA A 13 -9.11 -2.29 7.27
N ASP A 14 -10.18 -2.38 6.47
CA ASP A 14 -10.15 -3.17 5.26
C ASP A 14 -8.99 -2.64 4.38
N PRO A 15 -8.12 -3.51 3.85
CA PRO A 15 -6.96 -3.05 3.09
C PRO A 15 -7.36 -2.20 1.88
N ALA A 16 -8.57 -2.39 1.36
CA ALA A 16 -9.14 -1.54 0.32
C ALA A 16 -9.51 -0.14 0.81
N GLU A 17 -10.02 0.01 2.03
CA GLU A 17 -10.35 1.32 2.61
C GLU A 17 -9.09 2.14 2.88
N GLU A 18 -8.02 1.52 3.36
CA GLU A 18 -6.74 2.21 3.53
C GLU A 18 -6.15 2.65 2.17
N LEU A 19 -6.30 1.82 1.14
CA LEU A 19 -5.93 2.22 -0.23
C LEU A 19 -6.79 3.38 -0.75
N VAL A 20 -8.07 3.44 -0.41
CA VAL A 20 -8.93 4.61 -0.74
C VAL A 20 -8.46 5.85 0.01
N ALA A 21 -8.11 5.74 1.29
CA ALA A 21 -7.62 6.86 2.07
C ALA A 21 -6.29 7.44 1.53
N ILE A 22 -5.45 6.60 0.93
CA ILE A 22 -4.11 6.99 0.42
C ILE A 22 -4.16 7.37 -1.07
N PHE A 23 -4.85 6.58 -1.89
CA PHE A 23 -4.84 6.69 -3.36
C PHE A 23 -6.17 7.16 -3.95
N GLY A 24 -7.19 7.39 -3.13
CA GLY A 24 -8.53 7.81 -3.55
C GLY A 24 -8.71 9.32 -3.71
N GLU A 25 -7.64 10.12 -3.65
CA GLU A 25 -7.76 11.56 -3.92
C GLU A 25 -8.33 11.78 -5.34
N GLY A 26 -9.54 12.36 -5.41
CA GLY A 26 -10.26 12.62 -6.65
C GLY A 26 -11.28 11.55 -7.08
N THR A 27 -11.49 10.49 -6.29
CA THR A 27 -12.53 9.49 -6.58
C THR A 27 -13.19 8.94 -5.32
N SER A 28 -14.52 8.87 -5.31
CA SER A 28 -15.28 8.21 -4.23
C SER A 28 -15.43 6.70 -4.45
N SER A 29 -14.83 6.14 -5.51
CA SER A 29 -14.96 4.73 -5.85
C SER A 29 -13.76 3.91 -5.39
N THR A 30 -14.03 2.88 -4.57
CA THR A 30 -13.01 1.91 -4.11
C THR A 30 -12.28 1.24 -5.26
N SER A 31 -12.98 0.87 -6.34
CA SER A 31 -12.35 0.23 -7.49
C SER A 31 -11.37 1.14 -8.22
N ALA A 32 -11.68 2.44 -8.31
CA ALA A 32 -10.80 3.42 -8.92
C ALA A 32 -9.55 3.65 -8.07
N ALA A 33 -9.69 3.80 -6.75
CA ALA A 33 -8.55 3.96 -5.86
C ALA A 33 -7.62 2.74 -5.87
N VAL A 34 -8.18 1.53 -5.89
CA VAL A 34 -7.38 0.29 -6.02
C VAL A 34 -6.66 0.24 -7.37
N ALA A 35 -7.31 0.62 -8.47
CA ALA A 35 -6.66 0.68 -9.77
C ALA A 35 -5.50 1.70 -9.79
N SER A 36 -5.71 2.89 -9.22
CA SER A 36 -4.65 3.91 -9.07
C SER A 36 -3.48 3.41 -8.22
N ALA A 37 -3.75 2.71 -7.13
CA ALA A 37 -2.73 2.09 -6.30
C ALA A 37 -1.93 1.03 -7.08
N VAL A 38 -2.60 0.19 -7.89
CA VAL A 38 -1.95 -0.82 -8.74
C VAL A 38 -1.08 -0.18 -9.81
N GLU A 39 -1.55 0.87 -10.49
CA GLU A 39 -0.76 1.60 -11.47
C GLU A 39 0.46 2.30 -10.85
N TRP A 40 0.28 2.90 -9.68
CA TRP A 40 1.38 3.47 -8.90
C TRP A 40 2.40 2.38 -8.53
N GLY A 41 1.93 1.25 -8.01
CA GLY A 41 2.79 0.14 -7.59
C GLY A 41 3.59 -0.45 -8.77
N ARG A 42 2.96 -0.65 -9.92
CA ARG A 42 3.62 -1.12 -11.15
C ARG A 42 4.74 -0.17 -11.60
N ARG A 43 4.47 1.14 -11.60
CA ARG A 43 5.48 2.15 -11.96
C ARG A 43 6.65 2.15 -10.99
N LEU A 44 6.39 2.15 -9.67
CA LEU A 44 7.43 2.13 -8.65
C LEU A 44 8.34 0.90 -8.78
N LEU A 45 7.76 -0.28 -9.01
CA LEU A 45 8.55 -1.50 -9.19
C LEU A 45 9.38 -1.45 -10.48
N ALA A 46 8.81 -0.94 -11.57
CA ALA A 46 9.53 -0.77 -12.84
C ALA A 46 10.72 0.20 -12.70
N GLU A 47 10.51 1.35 -12.04
CA GLU A 47 11.56 2.34 -11.76
C GLU A 47 12.70 1.76 -10.92
N ARG A 48 12.38 0.86 -9.98
CA ARG A 48 13.36 0.21 -9.10
C ARG A 48 13.92 -1.10 -9.65
N GLY A 49 13.48 -1.55 -10.84
CA GLY A 49 13.88 -2.84 -11.41
C GLY A 49 13.47 -4.04 -10.55
N ILE A 50 12.39 -3.94 -9.78
CA ILE A 50 11.92 -5.00 -8.89
C ILE A 50 10.86 -5.84 -9.62
N GLU A 51 11.07 -7.15 -9.65
CA GLU A 51 10.08 -8.06 -10.21
C GLU A 51 8.82 -8.16 -9.31
N PRO A 52 7.60 -7.97 -9.84
CA PRO A 52 6.35 -8.09 -9.07
C PRO A 52 6.18 -9.40 -8.31
N ARG A 53 6.75 -10.50 -8.83
CA ARG A 53 6.72 -11.82 -8.19
C ARG A 53 7.55 -11.89 -6.91
N LYS A 54 8.52 -10.99 -6.71
CA LYS A 54 9.32 -10.89 -5.48
C LYS A 54 8.54 -10.15 -4.40
N GLN A 55 7.51 -10.80 -3.88
CA GLN A 55 6.50 -10.22 -2.97
C GLN A 55 7.11 -9.47 -1.78
N VAL A 56 8.10 -10.03 -1.09
CA VAL A 56 8.74 -9.36 0.06
C VAL A 56 9.45 -8.07 -0.36
N THR A 57 10.20 -8.12 -1.46
CA THR A 57 10.91 -6.95 -2.00
C THR A 57 9.92 -5.89 -2.49
N ALA A 58 8.83 -6.30 -3.13
CA ALA A 58 7.77 -5.40 -3.58
C ALA A 58 7.06 -4.72 -2.41
N ILE A 59 6.63 -5.48 -1.39
CA ILE A 59 6.02 -4.95 -0.16
C ILE A 59 6.96 -3.95 0.52
N HIS A 60 8.24 -4.30 0.65
CA HIS A 60 9.23 -3.41 1.22
C HIS A 60 9.38 -2.12 0.41
N ALA A 61 9.44 -2.21 -0.92
CA ALA A 61 9.50 -1.04 -1.78
C ALA A 61 8.26 -0.13 -1.65
N PHE A 62 7.06 -0.71 -1.59
CA PHE A 62 5.83 0.06 -1.39
C PHE A 62 5.84 0.80 -0.06
N ARG A 63 6.20 0.14 1.04
CA ARG A 63 6.24 0.77 2.37
C ARG A 63 7.36 1.80 2.52
N GLN A 64 8.44 1.66 1.76
CA GLN A 64 9.48 2.69 1.72
C GLN A 64 9.05 3.92 0.92
N ALA A 65 8.28 3.73 -0.16
CA ALA A 65 7.81 4.83 -0.99
C ALA A 65 6.60 5.55 -0.37
N GLU A 66 5.71 4.80 0.31
CA GLU A 66 4.56 5.32 1.04
C GLU A 66 4.57 4.79 2.48
N PRO A 67 5.19 5.52 3.43
CA PRO A 67 5.28 5.11 4.83
C PRO A 67 3.93 5.02 5.55
N ARG A 68 2.89 5.69 5.04
CA ARG A 68 1.52 5.61 5.60
C ARG A 68 0.85 4.28 5.25
N LEU A 69 1.39 3.54 4.28
CA LEU A 69 0.88 2.24 3.87
C LEU A 69 1.24 1.15 4.88
N SER A 70 0.22 0.61 5.54
CA SER A 70 0.36 -0.48 6.48
C SER A 70 0.74 -1.79 5.77
N LEU A 71 1.23 -2.76 6.54
CA LEU A 71 1.71 -4.03 6.00
C LEU A 71 0.61 -4.82 5.26
N LYS A 72 -0.62 -4.82 5.77
CA LYS A 72 -1.76 -5.53 5.17
C LYS A 72 -2.11 -5.00 3.77
N PRO A 73 -2.41 -3.70 3.57
CA PRO A 73 -2.67 -3.17 2.24
C PRO A 73 -1.45 -3.20 1.33
N ALA A 74 -0.22 -3.04 1.85
CA ALA A 74 0.99 -3.26 1.06
C ALA A 74 1.07 -4.70 0.51
N THR A 75 0.72 -5.69 1.34
CA THR A 75 0.65 -7.11 0.93
C THR A 75 -0.47 -7.34 -0.07
N TYR A 76 -1.65 -6.74 0.15
CA TYR A 76 -2.77 -6.83 -0.78
C TYR A 76 -2.41 -6.23 -2.15
N LEU A 77 -1.82 -5.03 -2.16
CA LEU A 77 -1.33 -4.37 -3.36
C LEU A 77 -0.27 -5.21 -4.10
N ALA A 78 0.69 -5.80 -3.38
CA ALA A 78 1.70 -6.66 -3.98
C ALA A 78 1.11 -7.89 -4.68
N LYS A 79 0.02 -8.47 -4.14
CA LYS A 79 -0.72 -9.55 -4.79
C LYS A 79 -1.41 -9.07 -6.06
N LEU A 80 -2.07 -7.91 -6.01
CA LEU A 80 -2.75 -7.32 -7.17
C LEU A 80 -1.79 -6.94 -8.30
N VAL A 81 -0.61 -6.42 -7.97
CA VAL A 81 0.40 -6.02 -8.94
C VAL A 81 1.06 -7.23 -9.61
N ALA A 82 1.14 -8.37 -8.90
CA ALA A 82 1.71 -9.61 -9.42
C ALA A 82 0.71 -10.51 -10.16
N ALA A 83 -0.59 -10.20 -10.07
CA ALA A 83 -1.65 -10.82 -10.85
C ALA A 83 -1.65 -10.32 -12.30
#